data_AF-A0A482VXL4-F1
#
_entry.id   AF-A0A482VXL4-F1
#
_cell.length_a   1.000
_cell.length_b   1.000
_cell.length_c   1.000
_cell.angle_alpha   90.00
_cell.angle_beta   90.00
_cell.angle_gamma   90.00
#
_symmetry.space_group_name_H-M   'P 1'
#
loop_
_entity.id
_entity.type
_entity.pdbx_description
1 polymer ?
#
loop_
_entity_poly.entity_id
_entity_poly.type
_entity_poly.pdbx_seq_one_letter_code
_entity_poly.pdbx_strand_id
1 'polypeptide(L)'
;MPYSDDLIAASEVENDLSASSSFRSQSQNWIMNSQELLNCEDSYSFPCPPLCPQAVYIRIIIPCWHADPHGRLRFAELVSETQDLLTQY
;
A
#
# COMPACT_ATOMS: atom_id res chain seq x y z
N MET A 1 17.65 39.18 -20.07
CA MET A 1 17.59 37.78 -20.52
C MET A 1 16.24 37.24 -20.03
N PRO A 2 15.22 37.18 -20.90
CA PRO A 2 13.90 36.69 -20.51
C PRO A 2 13.95 35.17 -20.43
N TYR A 3 13.56 34.63 -19.28
CA TYR A 3 13.44 33.19 -19.05
C TYR A 3 12.12 32.74 -19.67
N SER A 4 12.20 31.85 -20.66
CA SER A 4 11.05 31.25 -21.34
C SER A 4 10.37 30.24 -20.43
N ASP A 5 9.19 30.57 -19.90
CA ASP A 5 8.24 29.61 -19.34
C ASP A 5 7.18 29.28 -20.42
N ASP A 6 7.58 28.48 -21.40
CA ASP A 6 6.62 27.76 -22.23
C ASP A 6 6.08 26.58 -21.39
N LEU A 7 5.07 26.87 -20.57
CA LEU A 7 4.21 25.84 -19.98
C LEU A 7 3.47 25.15 -21.13
N ILE A 8 4.01 24.02 -21.59
CA ILE A 8 3.28 23.11 -22.48
C ILE A 8 2.07 22.61 -21.70
N ALA A 9 0.90 23.15 -22.02
CA ALA A 9 -0.37 22.58 -21.60
C ALA A 9 -0.45 21.16 -22.18
N ALA A 10 -0.33 20.15 -21.33
CA ALA A 10 -0.65 18.78 -21.71
C ALA A 10 -2.18 18.69 -21.88
N SER A 11 -2.68 19.07 -23.05
CA SER A 11 -4.04 18.77 -23.46
C SER A 11 -4.17 17.27 -23.71
N GLU A 12 -4.91 16.61 -22.82
CA GLU A 12 -5.82 15.49 -23.05
C GLU A 12 -5.46 14.57 -24.23
N VAL A 13 -4.73 13.48 -23.93
CA VAL A 13 -4.83 12.27 -24.74
C VAL A 13 -6.05 11.51 -24.24
N GLU A 14 -7.19 11.71 -24.91
CA GLU A 14 -8.30 10.78 -24.87
C GLU A 14 -7.81 9.44 -25.44
N ASN A 15 -7.38 8.55 -24.54
CA ASN A 15 -7.08 7.18 -24.91
C ASN A 15 -8.38 6.38 -24.79
N ASP A 16 -9.10 6.28 -25.90
CA ASP A 16 -10.20 5.35 -26.11
C ASP A 16 -9.71 3.91 -25.92
N LEU A 17 -9.72 3.44 -24.67
CA LEU A 17 -9.55 2.04 -24.33
C LEU A 17 -10.94 1.40 -24.21
N SER A 18 -11.59 1.23 -25.36
CA SER A 18 -12.58 0.17 -25.56
C SER A 18 -11.84 -1.17 -25.59
N ALA A 19 -11.43 -1.65 -24.42
CA ALA A 19 -10.98 -3.02 -24.21
C ALA A 19 -11.65 -3.54 -22.95
N SER A 20 -12.83 -4.13 -23.16
CA SER A 20 -13.53 -4.98 -22.20
C SER A 20 -12.59 -6.04 -21.64
N SER A 21 -12.25 -5.93 -20.36
CA SER A 21 -11.93 -7.09 -19.52
C SER A 21 -12.11 -6.71 -18.04
N SER A 22 -13.37 -6.62 -17.64
CA SER A 22 -13.98 -7.19 -16.43
C SER A 22 -13.11 -7.61 -15.20
N PHE A 23 -12.02 -6.92 -14.87
CA PHE A 23 -11.13 -7.26 -13.74
C PHE A 23 -10.72 -6.02 -12.94
N ARG A 24 -11.66 -5.12 -12.66
CA ARG A 24 -11.47 -4.02 -11.70
C ARG A 24 -12.63 -3.88 -10.72
N SER A 25 -13.35 -4.96 -10.43
CA SER A 25 -14.55 -4.91 -9.59
C SER A 25 -14.38 -5.36 -8.14
N GLN A 26 -13.15 -5.41 -7.60
CA GLN A 26 -13.01 -5.52 -6.16
C GLN A 26 -12.02 -4.47 -5.67
N SER A 27 -12.51 -3.24 -5.54
CA SER A 27 -11.97 -2.30 -4.56
C SER A 27 -12.08 -2.97 -3.20
N GLN A 28 -11.03 -3.68 -2.81
CA GLN A 28 -10.90 -4.20 -1.47
C GLN A 28 -10.70 -2.98 -0.56
N ASN A 29 -11.80 -2.45 -0.04
CA ASN A 29 -11.80 -1.34 0.91
C ASN A 29 -11.26 -1.84 2.26
N TRP A 30 -9.93 -2.00 2.35
CA TRP A 30 -9.24 -2.37 3.59
C TRP A 30 -8.99 -1.17 4.52
N ILE A 31 -9.27 0.05 4.05
CA ILE A 31 -9.20 1.24 4.88
C ILE A 31 -10.46 1.22 5.76
N MET A 32 -10.29 0.79 7.02
CA MET A 32 -11.29 1.01 8.06
C MET A 32 -11.70 2.49 8.02
N ASN A 33 -13.01 2.78 8.06
CA ASN A 33 -13.50 4.16 8.00
C ASN A 33 -12.78 4.99 9.07
N SER A 34 -12.20 6.14 8.71
CA SER A 34 -11.29 6.85 9.62
C SER A 34 -11.91 7.26 10.96
N GLN A 35 -13.24 7.23 11.07
CA GLN A 35 -13.97 7.48 12.31
C GLN A 35 -13.95 6.32 13.31
N GLU A 36 -13.73 5.07 12.86
CA GLU A 36 -13.63 3.90 13.74
C GLU A 36 -12.25 3.77 14.39
N LEU A 37 -11.22 4.40 13.82
CA LEU A 37 -9.86 4.44 14.35
C LEU A 37 -9.71 5.36 15.57
N LEU A 38 -10.66 6.29 15.77
CA LEU A 38 -10.62 7.30 16.85
C LEU A 38 -10.99 6.74 18.23
N ASN A 39 -11.52 5.53 18.33
CA ASN A 39 -11.97 4.93 19.59
C ASN A 39 -11.05 3.82 20.13
N CYS A 40 -9.89 3.57 19.52
CA CYS A 40 -8.98 2.50 19.94
C CYS A 40 -7.88 3.03 20.85
N GLU A 41 -8.23 3.21 22.13
CA GLU A 41 -7.26 3.38 23.23
C GLU A 41 -6.54 2.05 23.56
N ASP A 42 -7.08 0.92 23.09
CA ASP A 42 -6.48 -0.41 23.16
C ASP A 42 -5.91 -0.82 21.81
N SER A 43 -4.74 -1.47 21.80
CA SER A 43 -3.97 -1.88 20.63
C SER A 43 -4.79 -2.63 19.56
N TYR A 44 -5.40 -1.89 18.65
CA TYR A 44 -6.16 -2.44 17.53
C TYR A 44 -5.19 -2.86 16.44
N SER A 45 -4.65 -4.08 16.57
CA SER A 45 -3.90 -4.68 15.46
C SER A 45 -4.88 -5.03 14.36
N PHE A 46 -4.68 -4.53 13.14
CA PHE A 46 -5.62 -4.77 12.06
C PHE A 46 -5.65 -6.26 11.72
N PRO A 47 -6.84 -6.86 11.49
CA PRO A 47 -6.93 -8.27 11.14
C PRO A 47 -6.20 -8.58 9.81
N CYS A 48 -5.67 -9.79 9.69
CA CYS A 48 -5.04 -10.27 8.45
C CYS A 48 -6.08 -10.31 7.31
N PRO A 49 -5.80 -9.71 6.14
CA PRO A 49 -6.70 -9.79 4.99
C PRO A 49 -6.86 -11.26 4.53
N PRO A 50 -8.05 -11.69 4.06
CA PRO A 50 -8.38 -13.07 3.71
C PRO A 50 -7.60 -13.62 2.51
N LEU A 51 -6.99 -12.75 1.70
CA LEU A 51 -6.16 -13.13 0.55
C LEU A 51 -4.67 -12.82 0.79
N CYS A 52 -4.31 -12.33 1.98
CA CYS A 52 -2.93 -12.00 2.29
C CYS A 52 -2.16 -13.29 2.62
N PRO A 53 -1.03 -13.57 1.95
CA PRO A 53 -0.15 -14.65 2.37
C PRO A 53 0.28 -14.45 3.82
N GLN A 54 0.15 -15.50 4.64
CA GLN A 54 0.48 -15.43 6.07
C GLN A 54 1.92 -14.95 6.31
N ALA A 55 2.84 -15.30 5.41
CA ALA A 55 4.23 -14.87 5.46
C ALA A 55 4.38 -13.34 5.32
N VAL A 56 3.60 -12.70 4.44
CA VAL A 56 3.60 -11.22 4.30
C VAL A 56 3.06 -10.57 5.57
N TYR A 57 1.96 -11.10 6.12
CA TYR A 57 1.36 -10.53 7.31
C TYR A 57 2.29 -10.62 8.54
N ILE A 58 2.90 -11.77 8.78
CA ILE A 58 3.79 -11.99 9.94
C ILE A 58 5.14 -11.29 9.76
N ARG A 59 5.73 -11.33 8.55
CA ARG A 59 7.11 -10.86 8.34
C ARG A 59 7.19 -9.37 8.00
N ILE A 60 6.11 -8.80 7.44
CA ILE A 60 6.10 -7.40 7.02
C ILE A 60 5.12 -6.58 7.87
N ILE A 61 3.85 -6.96 7.90
CA ILE A 61 2.79 -6.10 8.44
C ILE A 61 2.91 -5.96 9.97
N ILE A 62 2.99 -7.08 10.70
CA ILE A 62 3.10 -7.06 12.16
C ILE A 62 4.34 -6.30 12.67
N PRO A 63 5.56 -6.53 12.16
CA PRO A 63 6.74 -5.82 12.63
C PRO A 63 6.73 -4.34 12.26
N CYS A 64 6.12 -3.94 11.13
CA CYS A 64 5.98 -2.52 10.77
C CYS A 64 5.06 -1.76 11.73
N TRP A 65 4.10 -2.44 12.35
CA TRP A 65 3.15 -1.86 13.30
C TRP A 65 3.51 -2.13 14.76
N HIS A 66 4.78 -2.47 15.03
CA HIS A 66 5.25 -2.65 16.39
C HIS A 66 5.04 -1.35 17.20
N ALA A 67 4.52 -1.51 18.42
CA ALA A 67 4.18 -0.39 19.31
C ALA A 67 5.44 0.45 19.62
N ASP A 68 6.53 -0.22 19.98
CA ASP A 68 7.85 0.42 20.11
C ASP A 68 8.43 0.74 18.71
N PRO A 69 8.76 2.01 18.41
CA PRO A 69 9.42 2.40 17.16
C PRO A 69 10.73 1.67 16.90
N HIS A 70 11.48 1.31 17.94
CA HIS A 70 12.75 0.59 17.78
C HIS A 70 12.58 -0.89 17.48
N GLY A 71 11.40 -1.45 17.77
CA GLY A 71 11.01 -2.81 17.36
C GLY A 71 10.52 -2.91 15.92
N ARG A 72 10.40 -1.77 15.21
CA ARG A 72 9.98 -1.77 13.80
C ARG A 72 11.16 -2.12 12.89
N LEU A 73 10.85 -2.85 11.82
CA LEU A 73 11.83 -3.19 10.79
C LEU A 73 12.46 -1.92 10.21
N ARG A 74 13.76 -1.96 9.98
CA ARG A 74 14.44 -0.93 9.19
C ARG A 74 14.09 -1.14 7.72
N PHE A 75 14.13 -0.06 6.94
CA PHE A 75 13.85 -0.14 5.50
C PHE A 75 14.75 -1.14 4.76
N ALA A 76 16.02 -1.29 5.16
CA ALA A 76 16.91 -2.29 4.57
C ALA A 76 16.43 -3.74 4.81
N GLU A 77 15.92 -4.02 6.01
CA GLU A 77 15.35 -5.33 6.37
C GLU A 77 14.04 -5.55 5.64
N LEU A 78 13.17 -4.53 5.58
CA LEU A 78 11.92 -4.57 4.82
C LEU A 78 12.14 -4.93 3.35
N VAL A 79 13.14 -4.33 2.69
CA VAL A 79 13.49 -4.63 1.29
C VAL A 79 13.97 -6.07 1.15
N SER A 80 14.84 -6.53 2.05
CA SER A 80 15.34 -7.91 2.05
C SER A 80 14.20 -8.93 2.23
N GLU A 81 13.32 -8.70 3.20
CA GLU A 81 12.16 -9.56 3.49
C GLU A 81 11.18 -9.58 2.31
N THR A 82 10.92 -8.43 1.70
CA THR A 82 10.06 -8.34 0.52
C THR A 82 10.64 -9.12 -0.66
N GLN A 83 11.95 -9.01 -0.89
CA GLN A 83 12.62 -9.74 -1.97
C GLN A 83 12.58 -11.24 -1.75
N ASP A 84 12.83 -11.72 -0.52
CA ASP A 84 12.75 -13.14 -0.18
C ASP A 84 11.33 -13.68 -0.38
N LEU A 85 10.31 -12.94 0.07
CA LEU A 85 8.91 -13.31 -0.15
C LEU A 85 8.55 -13.40 -1.63
N LEU A 86 9.05 -12.48 -2.46
CA LEU A 86 8.84 -12.52 -3.91
C LEU A 86 9.55 -13.69 -4.61
N THR A 87 10.60 -14.25 -4.02
CA THR A 87 11.27 -15.44 -4.58
C THR A 87 10.61 -16.76 -4.19
N GLN A 88 9.74 -16.75 -3.18
CA GLN A 88 9.07 -17.95 -2.67
C GLN A 88 7.71 -18.26 -3.33
N TYR A 89 7.19 -17.34 -4.16
CA TYR A 89 5.91 -17.44 -4.86
C TYR A 89 6.08 -17.15 -6.35
#